data_AF-A0A150FAX1-F1
#
_entry.id   AF-A0A150FAX1-F1
#
_cell.length_a   1.000
_cell.length_b   1.000
_cell.length_c   1.000
_cell.angle_alpha   90.00
_cell.angle_beta   90.00
_cell.angle_gamma   90.00
#
_symmetry.space_group_name_H-M   'P 1'
#
loop_
_entity.id
_entity.type
_entity.pdbx_description
1 polymer ?
#
loop_
_entity_poly.entity_id
_entity_poly.type
_entity_poly.pdbx_seq_one_letter_code
_entity_poly.pdbx_strand_id
1 'polypeptide(L)'
;MSVLGITEKALDQYRKTVKYNHATTPDQVLLKMIRNVTLVKETHPSRVKKRLFYTEYAYGNLVIKVNRKKQVFKIFNKKDQEDEQVNWKFPKRRYIELNKELGIKDCKFSKNTYSKKKRS
;
A
#
# COMPACT_ATOMS: atom_id res chain seq x y z
N MET A 1 -1.21 -6.52 -14.55
CA MET A 1 -2.50 -6.45 -13.84
C MET A 1 -2.63 -5.10 -13.13
N SER A 2 -3.80 -4.47 -13.25
CA SER A 2 -4.15 -3.19 -12.63
C SER A 2 -5.18 -3.43 -11.54
N VAL A 3 -5.30 -2.53 -10.55
CA VAL A 3 -6.34 -2.59 -9.51
C VAL A 3 -7.45 -1.61 -9.90
N LEU A 4 -8.69 -2.08 -9.92
CA LEU A 4 -9.86 -1.31 -10.34
C LEU A 4 -10.91 -1.14 -9.24
N GLY A 5 -10.75 -1.82 -8.11
CA GLY A 5 -11.70 -1.70 -6.99
C GLY A 5 -11.21 -2.40 -5.73
N ILE A 6 -11.95 -2.20 -4.66
CA ILE A 6 -11.74 -2.84 -3.35
C ILE A 6 -13.09 -3.36 -2.87
N THR A 7 -13.13 -4.59 -2.36
CA THR A 7 -14.34 -5.13 -1.74
C THR A 7 -14.53 -4.52 -0.35
N GLU A 8 -15.78 -4.45 0.13
CA GLU A 8 -16.09 -3.97 1.49
C GLU A 8 -15.30 -4.72 2.56
N LYS A 9 -15.25 -6.06 2.45
CA LYS A 9 -14.44 -6.91 3.32
C LYS A 9 -12.96 -6.50 3.35
N ALA A 10 -12.37 -6.20 2.21
CA ALA A 10 -10.97 -5.78 2.13
C ALA A 10 -10.76 -4.37 2.67
N LEU A 11 -11.73 -3.47 2.44
CA LEU A 11 -11.73 -2.11 2.98
C LEU A 11 -11.75 -2.14 4.52
N ASP A 12 -12.62 -2.95 5.11
CA ASP A 12 -12.73 -3.12 6.56
C ASP A 12 -11.46 -3.73 7.15
N GLN A 13 -10.89 -4.74 6.49
CA GLN A 13 -9.59 -5.30 6.87
C GLN A 13 -8.52 -4.22 6.86
N TYR A 14 -8.42 -3.42 5.79
CA TYR A 14 -7.44 -2.35 5.70
C TYR A 14 -7.57 -1.34 6.84
N ARG A 15 -8.80 -0.87 7.10
CA ARG A 15 -9.09 0.08 8.18
C ARG A 15 -8.72 -0.47 9.55
N LYS A 16 -8.91 -1.76 9.81
CA LYS A 16 -8.56 -2.41 11.09
C LYS A 16 -7.06 -2.66 11.23
N THR A 17 -6.40 -3.10 10.17
CA THR A 17 -5.01 -3.59 10.23
C THR A 17 -3.97 -2.48 10.04
N VAL A 18 -4.30 -1.40 9.35
CA VAL A 18 -3.36 -0.29 9.11
C VAL A 18 -3.66 0.86 10.07
N LYS A 19 -2.76 1.07 11.04
CA LYS A 19 -2.89 2.13 12.06
C LYS A 19 -3.21 3.49 11.41
N TYR A 20 -4.06 4.27 12.10
CA TYR A 20 -4.47 5.63 11.71
C TYR A 20 -5.20 5.74 10.36
N ASN A 21 -5.75 4.64 9.82
CA ASN A 21 -6.55 4.65 8.58
C ASN A 21 -8.04 4.30 8.80
N HIS A 22 -8.53 4.33 10.04
CA HIS A 22 -9.91 3.91 10.37
C HIS A 22 -11.00 4.74 9.66
N ALA A 23 -10.77 6.04 9.45
CA ALA A 23 -11.73 6.96 8.82
C ALA A 23 -11.46 7.20 7.32
N THR A 24 -10.56 6.43 6.68
CA THR A 24 -10.18 6.66 5.28
C THR A 24 -11.33 6.28 4.33
N THR A 25 -11.59 7.09 3.31
CA THR A 25 -12.65 6.79 2.33
C THR A 25 -12.27 5.61 1.41
N PRO A 26 -13.25 4.89 0.83
CA PRO A 26 -12.97 3.80 -0.10
C PRO A 26 -12.04 4.22 -1.25
N ASP A 27 -12.27 5.39 -1.85
CA ASP A 27 -11.48 5.90 -2.97
C ASP A 27 -10.02 6.17 -2.57
N GLN A 28 -9.81 6.78 -1.41
CA GLN A 28 -8.47 7.00 -0.88
C GLN A 28 -7.73 5.69 -0.62
N VAL A 29 -8.43 4.67 -0.09
CA VAL A 29 -7.85 3.34 0.10
C VAL A 29 -7.53 2.69 -1.25
N LEU A 30 -8.41 2.80 -2.23
CA LEU A 30 -8.20 2.27 -3.57
C LEU A 30 -6.96 2.89 -4.23
N LEU A 31 -6.80 4.22 -4.18
CA LEU A 31 -5.61 4.91 -4.69
C LEU A 31 -4.33 4.43 -3.99
N LYS A 32 -4.38 4.26 -2.66
CA LYS A 32 -3.26 3.68 -1.89
C LYS A 32 -2.95 2.24 -2.34
N MET A 33 -3.95 1.43 -2.67
CA MET A 33 -3.74 0.07 -3.18
C MET A 33 -3.14 0.07 -4.59
N ILE A 34 -3.66 0.91 -5.48
CA ILE A 34 -3.12 1.10 -6.84
C ILE A 34 -1.63 1.48 -6.75
N ARG A 35 -1.30 2.46 -5.92
CA ARG A 35 0.09 2.87 -5.67
C ARG A 35 0.93 1.70 -5.18
N ASN A 36 0.51 1.03 -4.11
CA ASN A 36 1.30 -0.02 -3.48
C ASN A 36 1.55 -1.20 -4.43
N VAL A 37 0.52 -1.62 -5.18
CA VAL A 37 0.63 -2.69 -6.18
C VAL A 37 1.58 -2.29 -7.32
N THR A 38 1.44 -1.07 -7.82
CA THR A 38 2.30 -0.53 -8.89
C THR A 38 3.76 -0.49 -8.43
N LEU A 39 4.00 0.01 -7.22
CA LEU A 39 5.32 0.12 -6.64
C LEU A 39 6.00 -1.26 -6.47
N VAL A 40 5.27 -2.27 -6.00
CA VAL A 40 5.80 -3.65 -5.90
C VAL A 40 6.15 -4.21 -7.27
N LYS A 41 5.28 -4.02 -8.27
CA LYS A 41 5.52 -4.52 -9.64
C LYS A 41 6.76 -3.89 -10.28
N GLU A 42 6.94 -2.58 -10.11
CA GLU A 42 8.04 -1.84 -10.74
C GLU A 42 9.38 -2.10 -10.06
N THR A 43 9.40 -2.24 -8.73
CA THR A 43 10.65 -2.20 -7.95
C THR A 43 11.05 -3.53 -7.34
N HIS A 44 10.10 -4.43 -7.10
CA HIS A 44 10.35 -5.72 -6.45
C HIS A 44 9.44 -6.82 -7.06
N PRO A 45 9.58 -7.15 -8.36
CA PRO A 45 8.71 -8.12 -9.04
C PRO A 45 8.76 -9.52 -8.41
N SER A 46 9.86 -9.90 -7.76
CA SER A 46 9.98 -11.15 -6.98
C SER A 46 8.97 -11.27 -5.83
N ARG A 47 8.40 -10.14 -5.38
CA ARG A 47 7.37 -10.07 -4.33
C ARG A 47 5.94 -10.14 -4.88
N VAL A 48 5.80 -10.42 -6.18
CA VAL A 48 4.53 -10.67 -6.86
C VAL A 48 4.36 -12.17 -7.05
N LYS A 49 3.36 -12.77 -6.40
CA LYS A 49 3.05 -14.20 -6.53
C LYS A 49 1.74 -14.38 -7.28
N LYS A 50 1.81 -14.95 -8.48
CA LYS A 50 0.63 -15.34 -9.25
C LYS A 50 0.10 -16.66 -8.71
N ARG A 51 -1.17 -16.71 -8.34
CA ARG A 51 -1.91 -17.91 -7.95
C ARG A 51 -3.03 -18.14 -8.94
N LEU A 52 -3.63 -19.33 -8.88
CA LEU A 52 -4.67 -19.73 -9.84
C LEU A 52 -5.80 -18.70 -9.93
N PHE A 53 -6.29 -18.16 -8.82
CA PHE A 53 -7.45 -17.25 -8.80
C PHE A 53 -7.14 -15.79 -8.44
N TYR A 54 -5.89 -15.48 -8.11
CA TYR A 54 -5.51 -14.14 -7.65
C TYR A 54 -4.02 -13.90 -7.80
N THR A 55 -3.63 -12.63 -7.69
CA THR A 55 -2.22 -12.23 -7.55
C THR A 55 -1.99 -11.63 -6.18
N GLU A 56 -0.92 -12.05 -5.52
CA GLU A 56 -0.46 -11.47 -4.25
C GLU A 56 0.65 -10.47 -4.51
N TYR A 57 0.56 -9.31 -3.86
CA TYR A 57 1.58 -8.27 -3.85
C TYR A 57 2.01 -8.05 -2.41
N ALA A 58 3.28 -8.31 -2.10
CA ALA A 58 3.84 -8.07 -0.77
C ALA A 58 4.55 -6.71 -0.73
N TYR A 59 3.85 -5.69 -0.23
CA TYR A 59 4.37 -4.32 -0.05
C TYR A 59 4.87 -4.15 1.40
N GLY A 60 6.19 -4.29 1.61
CA GLY A 60 6.72 -4.44 2.97
C GLY A 60 6.00 -5.58 3.70
N ASN A 61 5.42 -5.30 4.86
CA ASN A 61 4.63 -6.28 5.61
C ASN A 61 3.16 -6.36 5.16
N LEU A 62 2.67 -5.44 4.32
CA LEU A 62 1.30 -5.46 3.85
C LEU A 62 1.16 -6.41 2.66
N VAL A 63 0.31 -7.42 2.80
CA VAL A 63 -0.04 -8.33 1.70
C VAL A 63 -1.38 -7.91 1.10
N ILE A 64 -1.39 -7.70 -0.21
CA ILE A 64 -2.56 -7.30 -0.98
C ILE A 64 -2.89 -8.42 -1.96
N LYS A 65 -4.09 -8.98 -1.87
CA LYS A 65 -4.56 -9.99 -2.83
C LYS A 65 -5.58 -9.39 -3.80
N VAL A 66 -5.30 -9.52 -5.10
CA VAL A 66 -6.14 -8.99 -6.19
C VAL A 66 -6.71 -10.15 -7.00
N ASN A 67 -8.03 -10.22 -7.11
CA ASN A 67 -8.73 -11.27 -7.86
C ASN A 67 -8.65 -11.00 -9.38
N ARG A 68 -9.06 -11.97 -10.21
CA ARG A 68 -9.08 -11.82 -11.69
C ARG A 68 -9.94 -10.65 -12.19
N LYS A 69 -10.97 -10.23 -11.42
CA LYS A 69 -11.78 -9.02 -11.69
C LYS A 69 -11.06 -7.72 -11.34
N LYS A 70 -9.75 -7.77 -11.03
CA LYS A 70 -8.91 -6.61 -10.68
C LYS A 70 -9.33 -5.92 -9.38
N GLN A 71 -10.05 -6.61 -8.50
CA GLN A 71 -10.48 -6.08 -7.20
C GLN A 71 -9.60 -6.61 -6.08
N VAL A 72 -9.26 -5.72 -5.13
CA VAL A 72 -8.64 -6.11 -3.87
C VAL A 72 -9.70 -6.76 -2.99
N PHE A 73 -9.53 -8.05 -2.69
CA PHE A 73 -10.52 -8.83 -1.93
C PHE A 73 -10.02 -9.27 -0.55
N LYS A 74 -8.71 -9.16 -0.30
CA LYS A 74 -8.10 -9.45 1.00
C LYS A 74 -6.86 -8.60 1.21
N ILE A 75 -6.75 -8.00 2.40
CA ILE A 75 -5.59 -7.24 2.84
C ILE A 75 -5.26 -7.68 4.27
N PHE A 76 -3.98 -7.88 4.57
CA PHE A 76 -3.53 -8.18 5.93
C PHE A 76 -2.07 -7.76 6.11
N ASN A 77 -1.66 -7.58 7.35
CA ASN A 77 -0.31 -7.23 7.73
C ASN A 77 0.40 -8.49 8.25
N LYS A 78 1.53 -8.83 7.65
CA LYS A 78 2.40 -9.93 8.06
C LYS A 78 3.11 -9.66 9.37
N LYS A 79 3.13 -8.43 9.89
CA LYS A 79 3.78 -8.13 11.17
C LYS A 79 3.16 -8.91 12.35
N ASP A 80 1.95 -9.42 12.16
CA ASP A 80 1.23 -10.25 13.12
C ASP A 80 1.45 -11.77 12.86
N GLN A 81 2.38 -12.13 11.96
CA GLN A 81 2.82 -13.49 11.68
C GLN A 81 4.33 -13.55 11.97
N GLU A 82 4.76 -14.48 12.83
CA GLU A 82 6.09 -14.53 13.45
C GLU A 82 7.26 -14.77 12.49
N ASP A 83 7.01 -14.99 11.20
CA ASP A 83 8.03 -15.43 10.25
C ASP A 83 8.39 -14.40 9.17
N GLU A 84 9.70 -14.28 8.99
CA GLU A 84 10.45 -13.56 7.96
C GLU A 84 10.71 -12.07 8.22
N GLN A 85 11.97 -11.76 8.56
CA GLN A 85 12.55 -10.44 8.27
C GLN A 85 12.32 -10.12 6.79
N VAL A 86 11.39 -9.20 6.56
CA VAL A 86 11.05 -8.77 5.22
C VAL A 86 12.20 -7.94 4.67
N ASN A 87 13.04 -8.51 3.81
CA ASN A 87 14.04 -7.77 3.02
C ASN A 87 13.31 -6.85 2.02
N TRP A 88 12.87 -5.69 2.50
CA TRP A 88 12.11 -4.69 1.76
C TRP A 88 12.88 -3.37 1.76
N LYS A 89 13.46 -3.04 0.62
CA LYS A 89 14.07 -1.72 0.39
C LYS A 89 13.00 -0.76 -0.10
N PHE A 90 12.48 0.08 0.79
CA PHE A 90 11.39 0.99 0.45
C PHE A 90 11.79 1.99 -0.67
N PRO A 91 11.14 1.96 -1.85
CA PRO A 91 11.49 2.82 -2.99
C PRO A 91 10.89 4.23 -2.84
N LYS A 92 11.50 5.04 -1.97
CA LYS A 92 11.00 6.36 -1.57
C LYS A 92 10.71 7.31 -2.74
N ARG A 93 11.63 7.43 -3.69
CA ARG A 93 11.49 8.34 -4.85
C ARG A 93 10.24 8.00 -5.66
N ARG A 94 10.11 6.75 -6.10
CA ARG A 94 8.97 6.30 -6.91
C ARG A 94 7.64 6.36 -6.16
N TYR A 95 7.66 6.13 -4.85
CA TYR A 95 6.48 6.33 -4.01
C TYR A 95 5.96 7.78 -4.03
N ILE A 96 6.85 8.76 -3.99
CA ILE A 96 6.47 10.19 -4.04
C ILE A 96 5.92 10.56 -5.42
N GLU A 97 6.55 10.06 -6.49
CA GLU A 97 6.07 10.25 -7.87
C GLU A 97 4.65 9.70 -8.04
N LEU A 98 4.40 8.45 -7.65
CA LEU A 98 3.07 7.84 -7.72
C LEU A 98 2.02 8.56 -6.87
N ASN A 99 2.39 9.10 -5.70
CA ASN A 99 1.45 9.90 -4.91
C ASN A 99 1.00 11.16 -5.66
N LYS A 100 1.91 11.82 -6.40
CA LYS A 100 1.58 13.00 -7.22
C LYS A 100 0.70 12.59 -8.41
N GLU A 101 1.10 11.55 -9.14
CA GLU A 101 0.36 11.03 -10.30
C GLU A 101 -1.08 10.62 -9.94
N LEU A 102 -1.29 10.01 -8.77
CA LEU A 102 -2.59 9.53 -8.31
C LEU A 102 -3.38 10.57 -7.48
N GLY A 103 -2.86 11.77 -7.27
CA GLY A 103 -3.52 12.81 -6.47
C GLY A 103 -3.67 12.46 -4.98
N ILE A 104 -2.81 11.61 -4.42
CA ILE A 104 -2.84 11.19 -3.01
C ILE A 104 -2.28 12.31 -2.14
N LYS A 105 -3.18 13.01 -1.42
CA LYS A 105 -2.83 14.20 -0.63
C LYS A 105 -2.06 13.91 0.67
N ASP A 106 -2.20 12.72 1.25
CA ASP A 106 -1.62 12.35 2.55
C ASP A 106 -0.22 11.72 2.46
N CYS A 107 0.66 12.28 1.63
CA CYS A 107 2.03 11.78 1.48
C CYS A 107 2.82 11.97 2.80
N LYS A 108 3.20 10.88 3.46
CA LYS A 108 4.01 10.94 4.70
C LYS A 108 5.38 11.61 4.55
N PHE A 109 5.84 11.85 3.32
CA PHE A 109 7.10 12.53 3.01
C PHE A 109 6.93 13.97 2.51
N SER A 110 5.69 14.47 2.38
CA SER A 110 5.45 15.87 1.98
C SER A 110 5.48 16.83 3.16
N LYS A 111 5.42 16.34 4.41
CA LYS A 111 5.61 17.17 5.60
C LYS A 111 7.09 17.52 5.75
N ASN A 112 7.48 18.70 5.28
CA ASN A 112 8.68 19.39 5.74
C ASN A 112 8.50 19.70 7.23
N THR A 113 8.92 18.82 8.13
CA THR A 113 9.29 19.24 9.50
C THR A 113 10.67 19.87 9.44
N TYR A 114 10.74 21.09 8.89
CA TYR A 114 11.79 22.05 9.24
C TYR A 114 11.15 23.02 10.24
N SER A 115 11.00 22.58 11.49
CA SER A 115 10.93 23.53 12.58
C SER A 115 12.31 24.17 12.68
N LYS A 116 12.51 25.31 12.00
CA LYS A 116 13.61 26.22 12.33
C LYS A 116 13.46 26.57 13.80
N LYS A 117 14.24 25.90 14.65
CA LYS A 117 14.44 26.31 16.04
C LYS A 117 15.10 27.69 15.95
N LYS A 118 14.31 28.77 16.02
CA LYS A 118 14.84 30.11 16.29
C LYS A 118 15.48 30.01 17.68
N ARG A 119 16.80 29.96 17.71
CA ARG A 119 17.57 30.32 18.90
C ARG A 119 17.57 31.85 18.90
N SER A 120 16.67 32.43 19.67
CA SER A 120 16.79 33.78 20.23
C SER A 120 17.57 33.69 21.53
#